data_AF-A0A6A0AL27-F1
#
_entry.id   AF-A0A6A0AL27-F1
#
_cell.length_a   1.000
_cell.length_b   1.000
_cell.length_c   1.000
_cell.angle_alpha   90.00
_cell.angle_beta   90.00
_cell.angle_gamma   90.00
#
_symmetry.space_group_name_H-M   'P 1'
#
loop_
_entity.id
_entity.type
_entity.pdbx_description
1 polymer ?
#
loop_
_entity_poly.entity_id
_entity_poly.type
_entity_poly.pdbx_seq_one_letter_code
_entity_poly.pdbx_strand_id
1 'polypeptide(L)'
;MTLPIFPLNVVALPSQTVPLMIFEARYRVLFSTLLHGEEGVDEGLVQKDSPFAGTKRFGMCFVDKEGRLASVGTTLEIMEFMHVP
;
A
#
# COMPACT_ATOMS: atom_id res chain seq x y z
N MET A 1 -0.25 9.89 14.77
CA MET A 1 -0.81 8.89 13.84
C MET A 1 0.29 8.53 12.85
N THR A 2 0.63 7.26 12.73
CA THR A 2 1.69 6.76 11.83
C THR A 2 1.03 5.90 10.74
N LEU A 3 1.55 5.93 9.52
CA LEU A 3 1.07 5.12 8.39
C LEU A 3 2.27 4.57 7.62
N PRO A 4 2.18 3.36 7.04
CA PRO A 4 3.18 2.89 6.11
C PRO A 4 3.09 3.72 4.82
N ILE A 5 4.24 4.05 4.22
CA ILE A 5 4.32 4.88 3.01
C ILE A 5 4.61 4.01 1.79
N PHE A 6 3.80 4.18 0.75
CA PHE A 6 4.00 3.61 -0.57
C PHE A 6 4.26 4.73 -1.59
N PRO A 7 5.52 4.96 -1.99
CA PRO A 7 5.86 6.04 -2.90
C PRO A 7 5.45 5.73 -4.34
N LEU A 8 4.84 6.70 -5.03
CA LEU A 8 4.40 6.58 -6.42
C LEU A 8 4.87 7.77 -7.25
N ASN A 9 5.04 7.57 -8.55
CA ASN A 9 5.32 8.65 -9.51
C ASN A 9 4.05 9.36 -10.00
N VAL A 10 2.92 9.14 -9.33
CA VAL A 10 1.62 9.76 -9.61
C VAL A 10 1.04 10.34 -8.32
N VAL A 11 0.28 11.43 -8.44
CA VAL A 11 -0.47 12.03 -7.34
C VAL A 11 -1.89 11.47 -7.34
N ALA A 12 -2.28 10.82 -6.25
CA ALA A 12 -3.66 10.43 -5.96
C ALA A 12 -4.38 11.60 -5.27
N LEU A 13 -5.47 12.06 -5.87
CA LEU A 13 -6.34 13.06 -5.26
C LEU A 13 -7.37 12.39 -4.33
N PRO A 14 -7.90 13.11 -3.32
CA PRO A 14 -9.00 12.60 -2.52
C PRO A 14 -10.17 12.14 -3.38
N SER A 15 -10.77 11.00 -3.04
CA SER A 15 -11.85 10.34 -3.79
C SER A 15 -11.47 9.77 -5.17
N GLN A 16 -10.19 9.81 -5.55
CA GLN A 16 -9.72 9.17 -6.77
C GLN A 16 -9.41 7.68 -6.51
N THR A 17 -9.89 6.81 -7.39
CA THR A 17 -9.46 5.41 -7.42
C THR A 17 -8.14 5.28 -8.18
N VAL A 18 -7.16 4.63 -7.56
CA VAL A 18 -5.85 4.38 -8.17
C VAL A 18 -5.63 2.87 -8.33
N PRO A 19 -5.61 2.33 -9.55
CA PRO A 19 -5.27 0.94 -9.78
C PRO A 19 -3.77 0.73 -9.54
N LEU A 20 -3.42 -0.28 -8.76
CA LEU A 20 -2.04 -0.62 -8.43
C LEU A 20 -1.75 -2.07 -8.79
N MET A 21 -0.62 -2.30 -9.47
CA MET A 21 -0.06 -3.64 -9.69
C MET A 21 1.18 -3.80 -8.83
N ILE A 22 1.12 -4.69 -7.83
CA ILE A 22 2.19 -4.86 -6.85
C ILE A 22 3.05 -6.09 -7.21
N PHE A 23 4.23 -5.83 -7.76
CA PHE A 23 5.17 -6.87 -8.20
C PHE A 23 6.43 -6.95 -7.34
N GLU A 24 6.90 -5.84 -6.77
CA GLU A 24 8.12 -5.87 -5.95
C GLU A 24 7.89 -6.56 -4.60
N ALA A 25 8.82 -7.46 -4.23
CA ALA A 25 8.71 -8.29 -3.03
C ALA A 25 8.49 -7.48 -1.74
N ARG A 26 9.20 -6.36 -1.57
CA ARG A 26 9.05 -5.47 -0.41
C ARG A 26 7.62 -4.93 -0.25
N TYR A 27 6.96 -4.64 -1.37
CA TYR A 27 5.60 -4.10 -1.36
C TYR A 27 4.57 -5.22 -1.28
N ARG A 28 4.85 -6.42 -1.80
CA ARG A 28 3.99 -7.59 -1.56
C ARG A 28 3.87 -7.88 -0.07
N VAL A 29 4.98 -7.85 0.68
CA VAL A 29 4.95 -7.98 2.15
C VAL A 29 4.09 -6.88 2.80
N LEU A 30 4.25 -5.62 2.39
CA LEU A 30 3.46 -4.51 2.90
C LEU A 30 1.95 -4.72 2.63
N PHE A 31 1.58 -5.00 1.38
CA PHE A 31 0.17 -5.13 0.99
C PHE A 31 -0.47 -6.41 1.56
N SER A 32 0.25 -7.55 1.62
CA SER A 32 -0.22 -8.73 2.33
C SER A 32 -0.47 -8.44 3.81
N THR A 33 0.40 -7.65 4.45
CA THR A 33 0.20 -7.22 5.83
C THR A 33 -1.05 -6.34 5.96
N LEU A 34 -1.21 -5.33 5.10
CA LEU A 34 -2.38 -4.44 5.11
C LEU A 34 -3.70 -5.18 4.85
N LEU A 35 -3.65 -6.28 4.09
CA LEU A 35 -4.78 -7.14 3.73
C LEU A 35 -4.92 -8.36 4.65
N HIS A 36 -4.19 -8.44 5.78
CA HIS A 36 -4.28 -9.59 6.66
C HIS A 36 -5.75 -9.90 7.06
N GLY A 37 -6.15 -11.16 6.87
CA GLY A 37 -7.52 -11.63 7.10
C GLY A 37 -8.40 -11.65 5.85
N GLU A 38 -7.95 -11.12 4.72
CA GLU A 38 -8.66 -11.21 3.43
C GLU A 38 -8.37 -12.53 2.71
N GLU A 39 -9.37 -13.00 1.95
CA GLU A 39 -9.22 -14.20 1.12
C GLU A 39 -8.21 -13.98 -0.02
N GLY A 40 -7.40 -14.99 -0.32
CA GLY A 40 -6.40 -14.93 -1.38
C GLY A 40 -5.10 -14.20 -1.02
N VAL A 41 -4.92 -13.79 0.23
CA VAL A 41 -3.66 -13.23 0.74
C VAL A 41 -2.66 -14.33 1.06
N ASP A 42 -1.41 -14.13 0.65
CA ASP A 42 -0.31 -15.01 1.04
C ASP A 42 0.08 -14.76 2.51
N GLU A 43 -0.43 -15.61 3.39
CA GLU A 43 -0.17 -15.60 4.83
C GLU A 43 1.33 -15.75 5.17
N GLY A 44 2.15 -16.31 4.27
CA GLY A 44 3.60 -16.40 4.46
C GLY A 44 4.32 -15.05 4.41
N LEU A 45 3.69 -14.02 3.83
CA LEU A 45 4.24 -12.67 3.71
C LEU A 45 3.72 -11.69 4.77
N VAL A 46 2.74 -12.10 5.58
CA VAL A 46 2.07 -11.22 6.54
C VAL A 46 2.93 -10.98 7.78
N GLN A 47 3.14 -9.71 8.13
CA GLN A 47 3.73 -9.31 9.41
C GLN A 47 2.62 -9.15 10.47
N LYS A 48 2.27 -10.24 11.15
CA LYS A 48 1.10 -10.30 12.06
C LYS A 48 1.18 -9.34 13.25
N ASP A 49 2.39 -9.05 13.74
CA ASP A 49 2.61 -8.13 14.86
C ASP A 49 2.63 -6.65 14.44
N SER A 50 2.48 -6.36 13.14
CA SER A 50 2.44 -4.99 12.64
C SER A 50 1.17 -4.27 13.12
N PRO A 51 1.27 -3.02 13.60
CA PRO A 51 0.09 -2.23 13.95
C PRO A 51 -0.78 -1.87 12.73
N PHE A 52 -0.31 -2.18 11.53
CA PHE A 52 -1.02 -1.93 10.27
C PHE A 52 -1.69 -3.19 9.71
N ALA A 53 -1.53 -4.34 10.37
CA ALA A 53 -2.10 -5.60 9.91
C ALA A 53 -3.64 -5.48 9.79
N GLY A 54 -4.18 -5.79 8.61
CA GLY A 54 -5.62 -5.73 8.33
C GLY A 54 -6.22 -4.32 8.27
N THR A 55 -5.43 -3.25 8.43
CA THR A 55 -5.95 -1.88 8.43
C THR A 55 -6.39 -1.39 7.06
N LYS A 56 -5.91 -2.02 5.98
CA LYS A 56 -6.10 -1.61 4.57
C LYS A 56 -5.71 -0.17 4.25
N ARG A 57 -5.02 0.54 5.16
CA ARG A 57 -4.71 1.98 5.02
C ARG A 57 -3.22 2.23 4.91
N PHE A 58 -2.85 3.11 4.00
CA PHE A 58 -1.47 3.51 3.78
C PHE A 58 -1.38 4.96 3.30
N GLY A 59 -0.22 5.58 3.47
CA GLY A 59 0.08 6.88 2.90
C GLY A 59 0.75 6.72 1.55
N MET A 60 0.45 7.62 0.62
CA MET A 60 1.17 7.76 -0.64
C MET A 60 1.79 9.14 -0.71
N CYS A 61 3.08 9.17 -1.08
CA CYS A 61 3.79 10.40 -1.41
C CYS A 61 4.29 10.32 -2.84
N PHE A 62 4.23 11.44 -3.55
CA PHE A 62 4.85 11.56 -4.86
C PHE A 62 6.37 11.40 -4.73
N VAL A 63 6.95 10.57 -5.60
CA VAL A 63 8.39 10.45 -5.78
C VAL A 63 8.77 10.83 -7.20
N ASP A 64 9.75 11.71 -7.34
CA ASP A 64 10.26 12.09 -8.66
C ASP A 64 11.31 11.11 -9.20
N LYS A 65 11.83 11.40 -10.40
CA LYS A 65 12.85 10.57 -11.06
C LYS A 65 14.20 10.53 -10.33
N GLU A 66 14.45 11.49 -9.45
CA GLU A 66 15.67 11.58 -8.64
C GLU A 66 15.48 10.88 -7.26
N GLY A 67 14.30 10.31 -7.01
CA GLY A 67 13.97 9.65 -5.74
C GLY A 67 13.56 10.61 -4.62
N ARG A 68 13.31 11.89 -4.93
CA ARG A 68 12.89 12.87 -3.93
C ARG A 68 11.41 12.67 -3.60
N LEU A 69 11.12 12.53 -2.31
CA LEU A 69 9.76 12.39 -1.79
C LEU A 69 9.13 13.77 -1.53
N ALA A 70 7.87 13.91 -1.90
CA ALA A 70 7.07 15.07 -1.52
C ALA A 70 6.86 15.12 0.00
N SER A 71 6.78 16.34 0.54
CA SER A 71 6.47 16.60 1.96
C SER A 71 4.98 16.45 2.29
N VAL A 72 4.13 16.39 1.27
CA VAL A 72 2.68 16.23 1.38
C VAL A 72 2.28 14.99 0.59
N GLY A 73 1.32 14.25 1.12
CA GLY A 73 0.80 13.02 0.53
C GLY A 73 -0.67 12.85 0.81
N THR A 74 -1.23 11.76 0.28
CA THR A 74 -2.64 11.40 0.43
C THR A 74 -2.74 10.08 1.19
N THR A 75 -3.75 9.93 2.04
CA THR A 75 -4.07 8.63 2.63
C THR A 75 -4.95 7.85 1.68
N LEU A 76 -4.61 6.59 1.44
CA LEU A 76 -5.40 5.66 0.63
C LEU A 76 -5.92 4.52 1.50
N GLU A 77 -7.00 3.92 1.02
CA GLU A 77 -7.61 2.71 1.57
C GLU A 77 -7.78 1.69 0.44
N ILE A 78 -7.45 0.43 0.71
CA ILE A 78 -7.61 -0.66 -0.26
C ILE A 78 -9.08 -1.05 -0.28
N MET A 79 -9.77 -0.68 -1.37
CA MET A 79 -11.19 -1.00 -1.57
C MET A 79 -11.40 -2.41 -2.11
N GLU A 80 -10.60 -2.80 -3.10
CA GLU A 80 -10.69 -4.09 -3.79
C GLU A 80 -9.29 -4.68 -3.96
N PHE A 81 -9.21 -6.01 -3.88
CA PHE A 81 -7.98 -6.77 -4.07
C PHE A 81 -8.29 -8.02 -4.89
N MET A 82 -7.40 -8.34 -5.83
CA MET A 82 -7.45 -9.56 -6.61
C MET A 82 -6.03 -10.11 -6.73
N HIS A 83 -5.88 -11.40 -6.41
CA HIS A 83 -4.64 -12.12 -6.70
C HIS A 83 -4.67 -12.59 -8.17
N VAL A 84 -3.72 -12.11 -8.96
CA VAL A 84 -3.55 -12.56 -10.35
C VAL A 84 -2.41 -13.60 -10.38
N PRO A 85 -2.69 -14.85 -10.79
CA PRO A 85 -1.70 -15.94 -10.83
C PRO A 85 -0.60 -15.73 -11.88
#